data_AF-A0A9D9C077-F1
#
_entry.id   AF-A0A9D9C077-F1
#
_cell.length_a   1.000
_cell.length_b   1.000
_cell.length_c   1.000
_cell.angle_alpha   90.00
_cell.angle_beta   90.00
_cell.angle_gamma   90.00
#
_symmetry.space_group_name_H-M   'P 1'
#
loop_
_entity.id
_entity.type
_entity.pdbx_description
1 polymer ?
#
loop_
_entity_poly.entity_id
_entity_poly.type
_entity_poly.pdbx_seq_one_letter_code
_entity_poly.pdbx_strand_id
1 'polypeptide(L)'
;MDSNKLKLRLDDISEVNPALTCYHRDDPAPVLPLREEPDLLSWLEHTGRLVAEKDGDSQEISTIEEEELSALMGEKEDYKTEEDPSLEDDWED
;
A
#
# COMPACT_ATOMS: atom_id res chain seq x y z
N MET A 1 -32.83 -7.13 -12.59
CA MET A 1 -31.77 -8.02 -12.08
C MET A 1 -32.44 -8.96 -11.08
N ASP A 2 -32.47 -10.26 -11.37
CA ASP A 2 -33.20 -11.23 -10.55
C ASP A 2 -32.47 -11.44 -9.23
N SER A 3 -33.09 -11.08 -8.10
CA SER A 3 -32.50 -11.16 -6.75
C SER A 3 -31.97 -12.56 -6.40
N ASN A 4 -32.56 -13.60 -7.00
CA ASN A 4 -32.11 -14.99 -6.83
C ASN A 4 -30.75 -15.27 -7.46
N LYS A 5 -30.42 -14.62 -8.59
CA LYS A 5 -29.13 -14.79 -9.27
C LYS A 5 -28.00 -14.12 -8.50
N LEU A 6 -28.28 -12.99 -7.84
CA LEU A 6 -27.33 -12.29 -6.99
C LEU A 6 -27.05 -13.06 -5.69
N LYS A 7 -28.07 -13.70 -5.10
CA LYS A 7 -27.89 -14.59 -3.94
C LYS A 7 -27.00 -15.79 -4.25
N LEU A 8 -27.27 -16.48 -5.36
CA LEU A 8 -26.47 -17.63 -5.77
C LEU A 8 -24.98 -17.28 -5.95
N ARG A 9 -24.71 -16.13 -6.58
CA ARG A 9 -23.34 -15.62 -6.77
C ARG A 9 -22.67 -15.27 -5.45
N LEU A 10 -23.42 -14.81 -4.45
CA LEU A 10 -22.89 -14.48 -3.13
C LEU A 10 -22.47 -15.74 -2.37
N ASP A 11 -23.31 -16.77 -2.44
CA ASP A 11 -23.06 -18.06 -1.82
C ASP A 11 -21.76 -18.68 -2.39
N ASP A 12 -21.60 -18.67 -3.72
CA ASP A 12 -20.39 -19.16 -4.41
C ASP A 12 -19.11 -18.42 -3.95
N ILE A 13 -19.18 -17.10 -3.77
CA ILE A 13 -18.02 -16.28 -3.37
C ILE A 13 -17.67 -16.50 -1.89
N SER A 14 -18.68 -16.70 -1.04
CA SER A 14 -18.49 -16.95 0.40
C SER A 14 -17.86 -18.32 0.69
N GLU A 15 -18.09 -19.32 -0.18
CA GLU A 15 -17.45 -20.64 -0.09
C GLU A 15 -15.94 -20.56 -0.36
N VAL A 16 -15.53 -19.70 -1.30
CA VAL A 16 -14.11 -19.51 -1.66
C VAL A 16 -13.35 -18.75 -0.59
N ASN A 17 -13.98 -17.77 0.05
CA ASN A 17 -13.35 -16.98 1.10
C ASN A 17 -14.35 -16.67 2.23
N PRO A 18 -14.30 -17.43 3.35
CA PRO A 18 -15.22 -17.24 4.46
C PRO A 18 -15.00 -15.93 5.24
N ALA A 19 -13.92 -15.19 4.96
CA ALA A 19 -13.68 -13.87 5.55
C ALA A 19 -14.37 -12.73 4.80
N LEU A 20 -14.99 -12.99 3.64
CA LEU A 20 -15.73 -11.95 2.92
C LEU A 20 -17.06 -11.65 3.61
N THR A 21 -17.24 -10.39 3.99
CA THR A 21 -18.52 -9.84 4.47
C THR A 21 -19.20 -9.01 3.40
N CYS A 22 -20.51 -9.15 3.27
CA CYS A 22 -21.31 -8.51 2.23
C CYS A 22 -22.37 -7.63 2.88
N TYR A 23 -22.50 -6.39 2.39
CA TYR A 23 -23.45 -5.40 2.91
C TYR A 23 -24.33 -4.90 1.77
N HIS A 24 -25.57 -4.51 2.06
CA HIS A 24 -26.39 -3.85 1.03
C HIS A 24 -25.84 -2.46 0.75
N ARG A 25 -25.99 -2.00 -0.50
CA ARG A 25 -25.48 -0.69 -0.92
C ARG A 25 -26.11 0.49 -0.16
N ASP A 26 -27.35 0.31 0.29
CA ASP A 26 -28.11 1.33 1.01
C ASP A 26 -27.90 1.27 2.53
N ASP A 27 -27.20 0.24 3.03
CA ASP A 27 -26.90 0.10 4.44
C ASP A 27 -25.65 0.93 4.78
N PRO A 28 -25.62 1.64 5.93
CA PRO A 28 -24.41 2.33 6.37
C PRO A 28 -23.28 1.33 6.62
N ALA A 29 -22.08 1.69 6.16
CA ALA A 29 -20.90 0.85 6.38
C ALA A 29 -20.66 0.64 7.89
N PRO A 30 -20.36 -0.59 8.33
CA PRO A 30 -20.01 -0.83 9.72
C PRO A 30 -18.73 -0.05 10.07
N VAL A 31 -18.73 0.57 11.24
CA VAL A 31 -17.54 1.26 11.77
C VAL A 31 -16.50 0.20 12.08
N LEU A 32 -15.35 0.28 11.40
CA LEU A 32 -14.22 -0.57 11.73
C LEU A 32 -13.81 -0.27 13.18
N PRO A 33 -13.73 -1.30 14.05
CA PRO A 33 -13.20 -1.09 15.39
C PRO A 33 -11.80 -0.50 15.23
N LEU A 34 -11.51 0.55 15.99
CA LEU A 34 -10.17 1.11 16.05
C LEU A 34 -9.24 -0.05 16.44
N ARG A 35 -8.28 -0.36 15.58
CA ARG A 35 -7.28 -1.38 15.87
C ARG A 35 -6.65 -0.96 17.19
N GLU A 36 -6.80 -1.75 18.25
CA GLU A 36 -6.02 -1.62 19.48
C GLU A 36 -4.55 -2.02 19.24
N GLU A 37 -4.11 -2.02 17.98
CA GLU A 37 -2.72 -2.24 17.65
C GLU A 37 -1.92 -1.07 18.21
N PRO A 38 -0.87 -1.36 18.99
CA PRO A 38 -0.01 -0.30 19.50
C PRO A 38 0.51 0.50 18.31
N ASP A 39 0.58 1.82 18.46
CA ASP A 39 1.19 2.71 17.48
C ASP A 39 2.52 2.11 16.98
N LEU A 40 2.82 2.25 15.68
CA LEU A 40 3.99 1.62 15.07
C LEU A 40 5.26 1.98 15.83
N LEU A 41 5.39 3.23 16.28
CA LEU A 41 6.52 3.68 17.10
C LEU A 41 6.56 2.97 18.45
N SER A 42 5.41 2.83 19.13
CA SER A 42 5.31 2.05 20.38
C SER A 42 5.65 0.56 20.18
N TRP A 43 5.28 -0.02 19.04
CA TRP A 43 5.67 -1.39 18.69
C TRP A 43 7.17 -1.52 18.45
N LEU A 44 7.76 -0.57 17.71
CA LEU A 44 9.20 -0.53 17.45
C LEU A 44 9.98 -0.31 18.76
N GLU A 45 9.49 0.54 19.66
CA GLU A 45 10.09 0.78 20.98
C GLU A 45 10.00 -0.47 21.86
N HIS A 46 8.82 -1.08 21.98
CA HIS A 46 8.64 -2.31 22.78
C HIS A 46 9.46 -3.49 22.24
N THR A 47 9.67 -3.56 20.93
CA THR A 47 10.52 -4.58 20.30
C THR A 47 12.01 -4.25 20.32
N GLY A 48 12.40 -3.08 20.82
CA GLY A 48 13.80 -2.61 20.84
C GLY A 48 14.38 -2.34 19.46
N ARG A 49 13.52 -2.16 18.45
CA ARG A 49 13.90 -1.83 17.07
C ARG A 49 13.93 -0.33 16.81
N LEU A 50 13.25 0.46 17.63
CA LEU A 50 13.35 1.92 17.60
C LEU A 50 14.68 2.33 18.24
N VAL A 51 15.68 2.63 17.42
CA VAL A 51 16.98 3.12 17.87
C VAL A 51 17.02 4.62 17.63
N ALA A 52 17.16 5.41 18.69
CA ALA A 52 17.41 6.85 18.56
C ALA A 52 18.79 7.07 17.94
N GLU A 53 18.87 8.00 17.00
CA GLU A 53 20.17 8.45 16.49
C GLU A 53 21.00 9.00 17.64
N LYS A 54 22.26 8.57 17.73
CA LYS A 54 23.21 9.13 18.69
C LYS A 54 23.61 10.51 18.17
N ASP A 55 23.67 11.51 19.05
CA ASP A 55 24.15 12.85 18.70
C ASP A 55 25.56 12.76 18.06
N GLY A 56 25.63 12.82 16.73
CA GLY A 56 26.86 12.62 15.95
C GLY A 56 26.78 11.57 14.83
N ASP A 57 25.75 10.72 14.80
CA ASP A 57 25.50 9.72 13.74
C ASP A 57 24.72 10.30 12.55
N SER A 58 24.75 11.62 12.37
CA SER A 58 24.65 12.23 11.04
C SER A 58 25.91 11.87 10.24
N GLN A 59 26.24 10.58 10.17
CA GLN A 59 27.25 10.08 9.28
C GLN A 59 26.66 10.33 7.90
N GLU A 60 27.23 11.34 7.28
CA GLU A 60 27.13 11.62 5.86
C GLU A 60 26.96 10.27 5.16
N ILE A 61 25.78 10.04 4.59
CA ILE A 61 25.54 9.01 3.58
C ILE A 61 26.30 9.52 2.35
N SER A 62 27.63 9.55 2.50
CA SER A 62 28.58 10.26 1.70
C SER A 62 28.85 9.38 0.52
N THR A 63 27.98 9.47 -0.48
CA THR A 63 28.27 9.26 -1.91
C THR A 63 29.20 8.08 -2.21
N ILE A 64 29.09 6.96 -1.50
CA ILE A 64 30.00 5.82 -1.68
C ILE A 64 29.52 5.06 -2.92
N GLU A 65 29.90 5.69 -4.03
CA GLU A 65 29.95 5.26 -5.42
C GLU A 65 28.60 5.06 -6.11
N GLU A 66 28.00 6.20 -6.52
CA GLU A 66 26.92 6.28 -7.53
C GLU A 66 27.26 5.47 -8.81
N GLU A 67 28.54 5.28 -9.12
CA GLU A 67 29.03 4.44 -10.21
C GLU A 67 28.71 2.94 -10.03
N GLU A 68 28.83 2.39 -8.81
CA GLU A 68 28.51 0.99 -8.55
C GLU A 68 26.98 0.73 -8.59
N LEU A 69 26.20 1.70 -8.10
CA LEU A 69 24.73 1.63 -8.13
C LEU A 69 24.18 1.71 -9.56
N SER A 70 24.78 2.55 -10.41
CA SER A 70 24.40 2.68 -11.83
C SER A 70 24.68 1.40 -12.62
N ALA A 71 25.77 0.68 -12.30
CA ALA A 71 26.06 -0.61 -12.91
C ALA A 71 25.02 -1.69 -12.54
N LEU A 72 24.49 -1.65 -11.31
CA LEU A 72 23.47 -2.59 -10.84
C LEU A 72 22.08 -2.30 -11.42
N MET A 73 21.73 -1.02 -11.57
CA MET A 73 20.43 -0.57 -12.12
C MET A 73 20.33 -0.72 -13.65
N GLY A 74 21.43 -1.07 -14.32
CA GLY A 74 21.50 -1.11 -15.77
C GLY A 74 21.44 0.28 -16.40
N GLU A 75 21.86 0.38 -17.65
CA GLU A 75 21.73 1.62 -18.43
C GLU A 75 20.27 2.07 -18.40
N LYS A 76 20.05 3.31 -17.96
CA LYS A 76 18.74 3.98 -17.93
C LYS A 76 18.21 3.90 -19.36
N GLU A 77 17.26 3.02 -19.62
CA GLU A 77 16.49 3.15 -20.85
C GLU A 77 15.76 4.48 -20.73
N ASP A 78 16.19 5.45 -21.55
CA ASP A 78 15.48 6.69 -21.74
C ASP A 78 14.11 6.31 -22.33
N TYR A 79 13.14 6.00 -21.46
CA TYR A 79 11.72 6.07 -21.81
C TYR A 79 11.41 7.55 -22.02
N LYS A 80 11.90 8.09 -23.13
CA LYS A 80 11.34 9.26 -23.75
C LYS A 80 9.93 8.85 -24.10
N THR A 81 9.01 9.19 -23.20
CA THR A 81 7.58 9.31 -23.45
C THR A 81 7.44 10.24 -24.64
N GLU A 82 7.58 9.68 -25.85
CA GLU A 82 7.04 10.30 -27.04
C GLU A 82 5.53 10.22 -26.84
N GLU A 83 4.99 11.29 -26.25
CA GLU A 83 3.58 11.69 -26.28
C GLU A 83 2.56 10.57 -25.98
N ASP A 84 2.34 10.28 -24.70
CA ASP A 84 1.00 9.87 -24.28
C ASP A 84 0.32 11.05 -23.56
N PRO A 85 -0.49 11.87 -24.26
CA PRO A 85 -1.23 12.98 -23.67
C PRO A 85 -2.40 12.53 -22.78
N SER A 86 -2.52 11.25 -22.43
CA SER A 86 -3.65 10.72 -21.65
C SER A 86 -3.41 10.58 -20.13
N LEU A 87 -2.22 10.88 -19.61
CA LEU A 87 -1.90 10.67 -18.18
C LEU A 87 -2.19 11.86 -17.25
N GLU A 88 -2.61 13.02 -17.76
CA GLU A 88 -2.61 14.27 -16.96
C GLU A 88 -3.97 14.74 -16.41
N ASP A 89 -5.09 14.02 -16.58
CA ASP A 89 -6.40 14.60 -16.20
C ASP A 89 -7.48 13.64 -15.65
N ASP A 90 -7.12 12.59 -14.89
CA ASP A 90 -8.14 11.72 -14.26
C ASP A 90 -7.79 11.33 -12.81
N TRP A 91 -7.44 12.32 -11.99
CA TRP A 91 -7.34 12.15 -10.52
C TRP A 91 -8.10 13.20 -9.70
N GLU A 92 -8.96 14.01 -10.34
CA GLU A 92 -9.96 14.85 -9.65
C GLU A 92 -11.31 14.82 -10.38
N ASP A 93 -12.14 13.81 -10.10
CA ASP A 93 -13.56 13.98 -9.72
C ASP A 93 -14.13 12.70 -9.06
#